data_AF-A0AAJ5F475-F1
#
_entry.id   AF-A0AAJ5F475-F1
#
_cell.length_a   1.000
_cell.length_b   1.000
_cell.length_c   1.000
_cell.angle_alpha   90.00
_cell.angle_beta   90.00
_cell.angle_gamma   90.00
#
_symmetry.space_group_name_H-M   'P 1'
#
loop_
_entity.id
_entity.type
_entity.pdbx_description
1 polymer ?
#
loop_
_entity_poly.entity_id
_entity_poly.type
_entity_poly.pdbx_seq_one_letter_code
_entity_poly.pdbx_strand_id
1 'polypeptide(L)'
;MTRLPFAPLPPFPQPTPRGPEVFGTLMLEVITPDGAVTAPLLADWEVRAWPVARLGDATLEARPRRPNLDAADLDRDLRRAGYTPLGPWRAGRRSAP
;
A
#
# COMPACT_ATOMS: atom_id res chain seq x y z
N MET A 1 -34.38 -45.73 -7.28
CA MET A 1 -33.52 -44.54 -7.49
C MET A 1 -33.81 -43.55 -6.36
N THR A 2 -32.97 -43.52 -5.32
CA THR A 2 -33.15 -42.62 -4.17
C THR A 2 -32.18 -41.47 -4.27
N ARG A 3 -32.71 -40.25 -4.41
CA ARG A 3 -31.94 -39.00 -4.57
C ARG A 3 -31.70 -38.42 -3.17
N LEU A 4 -30.44 -38.42 -2.71
CA LEU A 4 -30.07 -37.84 -1.42
C LEU A 4 -30.19 -36.31 -1.47
N PRO A 5 -30.74 -35.66 -0.42
CA PRO A 5 -30.83 -34.22 -0.36
C PRO A 5 -29.42 -33.62 -0.14
N PHE A 6 -29.04 -32.68 -1.00
CA PHE A 6 -27.87 -31.83 -0.79
C PHE A 6 -28.18 -30.88 0.36
N ALA A 7 -27.57 -31.10 1.53
CA ALA A 7 -27.58 -30.11 2.60
C ALA A 7 -26.64 -28.95 2.21
N PRO A 8 -27.05 -27.68 2.35
CA PRO A 8 -26.15 -26.55 2.11
C PRO A 8 -25.05 -26.58 3.18
N LEU A 9 -23.79 -26.52 2.73
CA LEU A 9 -22.65 -26.40 3.63
C LEU A 9 -22.77 -25.10 4.44
N PRO A 10 -22.39 -25.08 5.72
CA PRO A 10 -22.34 -23.85 6.50
C PRO A 10 -21.40 -22.86 5.80
N PRO A 11 -21.75 -21.55 5.76
CA PRO A 11 -20.85 -20.55 5.20
C PRO A 11 -19.55 -20.59 6.01
N PHE A 12 -18.43 -20.86 5.33
CA PHE A 12 -17.12 -20.66 5.94
C PHE A 12 -17.02 -19.20 6.39
N PRO A 13 -16.54 -18.91 7.61
CA PRO A 13 -16.27 -17.54 8.00
C PRO A 13 -15.29 -16.96 6.98
N GLN A 14 -15.76 -16.00 6.19
CA GLN A 14 -14.88 -15.25 5.31
C GLN A 14 -13.86 -14.58 6.23
N PRO A 15 -12.55 -14.82 6.07
CA PRO A 15 -11.57 -14.05 6.80
C PRO A 15 -11.86 -12.59 6.46
N THR A 16 -12.28 -11.82 7.46
CA THR A 16 -12.35 -10.37 7.32
C THR A 16 -10.96 -9.98 6.86
N PRO A 17 -10.77 -9.30 5.72
CA PRO A 17 -9.46 -8.81 5.34
C PRO A 17 -9.08 -7.76 6.39
N ARG A 18 -8.51 -8.21 7.51
CA ARG A 18 -7.63 -7.43 8.36
C ARG A 18 -6.32 -7.30 7.58
N GLY A 19 -6.40 -6.63 6.43
CA GLY A 19 -5.22 -6.01 5.86
C GLY A 19 -4.66 -5.07 6.94
N PRO A 20 -3.34 -4.89 6.98
CA PRO A 20 -2.74 -3.90 7.87
C PRO A 20 -3.50 -2.58 7.67
N GLU A 21 -3.93 -1.98 8.77
CA GLU A 21 -4.63 -0.70 8.78
C GLU A 21 -3.86 0.30 7.90
N VAL A 22 -4.56 0.91 6.93
CA VAL A 22 -3.94 1.85 5.98
C VAL A 22 -3.28 2.96 6.79
N PHE A 23 -1.95 3.00 6.75
CA PHE A 23 -1.13 3.88 7.59
C PHE A 23 -0.89 5.22 6.90
N GLY A 24 -0.63 5.17 5.60
CA GLY A 24 -0.33 6.34 4.77
C GLY A 24 -1.57 7.03 4.24
N THR A 25 -1.50 8.36 4.07
CA THR A 25 -2.49 9.12 3.30
C THR A 25 -2.20 9.10 1.81
N LEU A 26 -0.98 8.72 1.42
CA LEU A 26 -0.55 8.56 0.03
C LEU A 26 -0.04 7.14 -0.19
N MET A 27 -0.47 6.52 -1.29
CA MET A 27 -0.02 5.20 -1.70
C MET A 27 0.36 5.19 -3.18
N LEU A 28 1.52 4.61 -3.49
CA LEU A 28 2.04 4.51 -4.85
C LEU A 28 2.92 3.27 -5.04
N GLU A 29 3.13 2.85 -6.28
CA GLU A 29 4.15 1.85 -6.60
C GLU A 29 5.47 2.55 -6.95
N VAL A 30 6.59 1.87 -6.72
CA VAL A 30 7.93 2.40 -7.01
C VAL A 30 8.86 1.33 -7.59
N ILE A 31 9.81 1.76 -8.40
CA ILE A 31 11.05 1.02 -8.63
C ILE A 31 12.06 1.46 -7.57
N THR A 32 12.68 0.48 -6.93
CA THR A 32 13.70 0.63 -5.90
C THR A 32 15.08 0.73 -6.55
N PRO A 33 16.02 1.49 -5.96
CA PRO A 33 17.34 1.71 -6.57
C PRO A 33 18.18 0.42 -6.71
N ASP A 34 17.90 -0.58 -5.87
CA ASP A 34 18.62 -1.86 -5.78
C ASP A 34 17.75 -3.08 -6.16
N GLY A 35 16.49 -2.86 -6.56
CA GLY A 35 15.53 -3.93 -6.85
C GLY A 35 14.98 -4.64 -5.61
N ALA A 36 15.33 -4.19 -4.40
CA ALA A 36 14.87 -4.79 -3.15
C ALA A 36 13.70 -4.01 -2.54
N VAL A 37 12.72 -4.73 -1.98
CA VAL A 37 11.57 -4.14 -1.28
C VAL A 37 12.05 -3.44 -0.01
N THR A 38 12.28 -2.14 -0.12
CA THR A 38 12.84 -1.29 0.94
C THR A 38 12.05 0.01 1.06
N ALA A 39 11.92 0.52 2.29
CA ALA A 39 11.32 1.81 2.56
C ALA A 39 12.41 2.89 2.61
N PRO A 40 12.30 3.98 1.83
CA PRO A 40 13.28 5.07 1.89
C PRO A 40 13.20 5.82 3.23
N LEU A 41 14.35 6.28 3.71
CA LEU A 41 14.44 7.21 4.81
C LEU A 41 14.26 8.64 4.28
N LEU A 42 13.05 9.17 4.38
CA LEU A 42 12.72 10.53 3.99
C LEU A 42 12.44 11.37 5.25
N ALA A 43 13.16 12.47 5.43
CA ALA A 43 13.15 13.25 6.69
C ALA A 43 11.74 13.74 7.10
N ASP A 44 10.95 14.12 6.10
CA ASP A 44 9.65 14.76 6.28
C ASP A 44 8.47 13.78 6.13
N TRP A 45 8.76 12.48 5.97
CA TRP A 45 7.76 11.43 5.76
C TRP A 45 7.92 10.26 6.72
N GLU A 46 6.81 9.61 7.02
CA GLU A 46 6.81 8.24 7.52
C GLU A 46 6.44 7.34 6.35
N VAL A 47 7.30 6.37 6.03
CA VAL A 47 7.16 5.51 4.85
C VAL A 47 7.17 4.05 5.25
N ARG A 48 6.28 3.26 4.67
CA ARG A 48 6.26 1.80 4.75
C ARG A 48 6.29 1.23 3.34
N ALA A 49 7.02 0.13 3.16
CA ALA A 49 7.11 -0.58 1.89
C ALA A 49 6.43 -1.94 2.00
N TRP A 50 5.69 -2.32 0.96
CA TRP A 50 5.02 -3.60 0.83
C TRP A 50 5.51 -4.30 -0.44
N PRO A 51 5.72 -5.63 -0.41
CA PRO A 51 6.17 -6.40 -1.57
C PRO A 51 5.05 -6.66 -2.60
N VAL A 52 3.89 -6.02 -2.44
CA VAL A 52 2.72 -6.22 -3.31
C VAL A 52 2.64 -5.05 -4.27
N ALA A 53 3.28 -5.17 -5.43
CA ALA A 53 3.23 -4.21 -6.53
C ALA A 53 2.79 -4.89 -7.82
N ARG A 54 2.09 -4.17 -8.71
CA ARG A 54 1.67 -4.69 -10.02
C ARG A 54 2.71 -4.43 -11.10
N LEU A 55 3.42 -3.32 -11.01
CA LEU A 55 4.37 -2.83 -12.01
C LEU A 55 5.75 -2.56 -11.41
N GLY A 56 5.80 -1.99 -10.20
CA GLY A 56 7.05 -1.70 -9.52
C GLY A 56 7.64 -2.88 -8.74
N ASP A 57 8.69 -2.58 -7.99
CA ASP A 57 9.29 -3.52 -7.03
C ASP A 57 8.49 -3.54 -5.72
N ALA A 58 7.97 -2.38 -5.32
CA ALA A 58 7.28 -2.20 -4.05
C ALA A 58 6.10 -1.23 -4.16
N THR A 59 5.11 -1.41 -3.29
CA THR A 59 4.12 -0.37 -2.98
C THR A 59 4.58 0.38 -1.74
N LEU A 60 4.67 1.71 -1.83
CA LEU A 60 4.91 2.59 -0.69
C LEU A 60 3.59 3.15 -0.17
N GLU A 61 3.45 3.12 1.15
CA GLU A 61 2.52 3.96 1.89
C GLU A 61 3.30 5.06 2.59
N ALA A 62 2.85 6.30 2.44
CA ALA A 62 3.50 7.45 3.02
C ALA A 62 2.51 8.35 3.75
N ARG A 63 2.96 8.85 4.90
CA ARG A 63 2.28 9.86 5.70
C ARG A 63 3.21 11.06 5.88
N PRO A 64 2.74 12.29 5.64
CA PRO A 64 3.57 13.47 5.88
C PRO A 64 3.73 13.71 7.38
N ARG A 65 4.94 14.07 7.82
CA ARG A 65 5.21 14.49 9.21
C ARG A 65 4.83 15.95 9.46
N ARG A 66 4.59 16.73 8.39
CA ARG A 66 4.19 18.14 8.43
C ARG A 66 2.90 18.34 7.63
N PRO A 67 2.02 19.27 8.04
CA PRO A 67 0.69 19.43 7.43
C PRO A 67 0.68 19.96 5.99
N ASN A 68 1.77 20.58 5.53
CA ASN A 68 1.81 21.27 4.23
C ASN A 68 2.49 20.46 3.12
N LEU A 69 2.73 19.17 3.34
CA LEU A 69 3.39 18.32 2.36
C LEU A 69 2.36 17.57 1.51
N ASP A 70 2.58 17.56 0.21
CA ASP A 70 1.69 16.93 -0.75
C ASP A 70 2.38 15.81 -1.56
N ALA A 71 1.65 15.26 -2.53
CA ALA A 71 2.16 14.20 -3.40
C ALA A 71 3.33 14.65 -4.29
N ALA A 72 3.42 15.93 -4.68
CA ALA A 72 4.51 16.43 -5.50
C ALA A 72 5.80 16.57 -4.66
N ASP A 73 5.67 16.97 -3.39
CA ASP A 73 6.80 16.96 -2.45
C ASP A 73 7.31 15.54 -2.24
N LEU A 74 6.41 14.56 -2.07
CA LEU A 74 6.79 13.15 -1.94
C LEU A 74 7.48 12.61 -3.20
N ASP A 75 6.95 12.92 -4.39
CA ASP A 75 7.57 12.54 -5.67
C ASP A 75 9.02 13.05 -5.75
N ARG A 76 9.22 14.33 -5.43
CA ARG A 76 10.54 14.97 -5.43
C ARG A 76 11.49 14.28 -4.45
N ASP A 77 11.04 14.01 -3.23
CA ASP A 77 11.87 13.41 -2.19
C ASP A 77 12.21 11.95 -2.50
N LEU A 78 11.28 11.19 -3.08
CA LEU A 78 11.52 9.82 -3.56
C LEU A 78 12.55 9.79 -4.68
N ARG A 79 12.42 10.67 -5.68
CA ARG A 79 13.40 10.78 -6.78
C ARG A 79 14.78 11.14 -6.27
N ARG A 80 14.88 12.06 -5.29
CA ARG A 80 16.16 12.40 -4.64
C ARG A 80 16.77 11.21 -3.90
N ALA A 81 15.93 10.32 -3.36
CA ALA A 81 16.36 9.07 -2.73
C ALA A 81 16.67 7.94 -3.72
N GLY A 82 16.57 8.18 -5.04
CA GLY A 82 16.85 7.18 -6.08
C GLY A 82 15.69 6.25 -6.41
N TYR A 83 14.51 6.47 -5.83
CA TYR A 83 13.31 5.71 -6.16
C TYR A 83 12.63 6.30 -7.39
N THR A 84 11.98 5.45 -8.19
CA THR A 84 11.18 5.89 -9.34
C THR A 84 9.70 5.65 -9.05
N PRO A 85 8.90 6.69 -8.77
CA PRO A 85 7.45 6.60 -8.63
C PRO A 85 6.77 6.08 -9.90
N LEU A 86 5.86 5.11 -9.75
CA LEU A 86 5.10 4.50 -10.82
C LEU A 86 3.59 4.67 -10.59
N GLY A 87 2.92 5.24 -11.60
CA GLY A 87 1.47 5.28 -11.69
C GLY A 87 0.79 6.37 -10.85
N PRO A 88 -0.56 6.32 -10.78
CA PRO A 88 -1.36 7.36 -10.14
C PRO A 88 -1.31 7.25 -8.61
N TRP A 89 -1.07 8.39 -7.96
CA TRP A 89 -1.10 8.55 -6.50
C TRP A 89 -2.50 8.27 -5.97
N ARG A 90 -2.63 7.28 -5.08
CA ARG A 90 -3.91 6.99 -4.43
C ARG A 90 -3.93 7.64 -3.06
N ALA A 91 -4.97 8.42 -2.79
CA ALA A 91 -5.27 8.82 -1.43
C ALA A 91 -5.64 7.56 -0.62
N GLY A 92 -4.88 7.28 0.44
CA GLY A 92 -5.21 6.22 1.39
C GLY A 92 -6.54 6.56 2.05
N ARG A 93 -7.56 5.69 1.91
CA ARG A 93 -8.80 5.86 2.65
C ARG A 93 -8.51 5.55 4.11
N ARG A 94 -8.49 6.59 4.95
CA ARG A 94 -8.51 6.45 6.40
C ARG A 94 -9.68 5.54 6.78
N SER A 95 -9.39 4.36 7.31
CA SER A 95 -10.39 3.57 8.02
C SER A 95 -10.81 4.40 9.23
N ALA A 96 -12.05 4.87 9.26
CA ALA A 96 -12.60 5.48 10.47
C ALA A 96 -12.70 4.38 11.56
N PRO A 97 -12.44 4.72 12.83
CA PRO A 97 -12.56 3.77 13.95
C PRO A 97 -13.99 3.26 14.14
#